data_AF-A0AAD9P9G7-F1
#
_entry.id   AF-A0AAD9P9G7-F1
#
_cell.length_a   1.000
_cell.length_b   1.000
_cell.length_c   1.000
_cell.angle_alpha   90.00
_cell.angle_beta   90.00
_cell.angle_gamma   90.00
#
_symmetry.space_group_name_H-M   'P 1'
#
loop_
_entity.id
_entity.type
_entity.pdbx_description
1 polymer ?
#
loop_
_entity_poly.entity_id
_entity_poly.type
_entity_poly.pdbx_seq_one_letter_code
_entity_poly.pdbx_strand_id
1 'polypeptide(L)'
;MTTDHIRSVMCGLHYGVGLEELQMFQTLESFSRCNKVGLVKTILRSHSHKSRAVRLAAQLCLHYSIFEVPLWTNILKQLLTFQMVDFLYEVLVRLLPVSALWQDRSIGSIWKAALLAPMLSATRPVTGPQLDDCLRALLLLHRFPLIQDLDLAAFCKCFLQLDLPVCAAACAQLIPSPDTRTACLTKALTTTTFQQQLQQWTEQASTDPLLQQLLLLAQNLNSNTRGAVAVT
;
A
#
# COMPACT_ATOMS: atom_id res chain seq x y z
N MET A 1 -22.35 25.18 20.81
CA MET A 1 -21.76 23.85 20.60
C MET A 1 -20.32 24.03 20.15
N THR A 2 -19.36 23.41 20.83
CA THR A 2 -17.94 23.49 20.42
C THR A 2 -17.70 22.59 19.20
N THR A 3 -16.74 22.95 18.37
CA THR A 3 -16.34 22.20 17.16
C THR A 3 -15.98 20.74 17.46
N ASP A 4 -15.42 20.47 18.64
CA ASP A 4 -15.05 19.11 19.06
C ASP A 4 -16.27 18.25 19.41
N HIS A 5 -17.31 18.86 19.98
CA HIS A 5 -18.56 18.16 20.25
C HIS A 5 -19.26 17.76 18.95
N ILE A 6 -19.30 18.66 17.95
CA ILE A 6 -19.86 18.35 16.62
C ILE A 6 -19.08 17.21 15.97
N ARG A 7 -17.74 17.25 16.01
CA ARG A 7 -16.89 16.17 15.48
C ARG A 7 -17.18 14.84 16.17
N SER A 8 -17.28 14.83 17.50
CA SER A 8 -17.59 13.63 18.28
C SER A 8 -18.95 13.02 17.90
N VAL A 9 -19.98 13.85 17.76
CA VAL A 9 -21.32 13.42 17.33
C VAL A 9 -21.27 12.84 15.91
N MET A 10 -20.63 13.54 14.96
CA MET A 10 -20.50 13.07 13.58
C MET A 10 -19.76 11.73 13.49
N CYS A 11 -18.66 11.57 14.22
CA CYS A 11 -17.92 10.31 14.26
C CYS A 11 -18.75 9.18 14.85
N GLY A 12 -19.46 9.44 15.94
CA GLY A 12 -20.31 8.43 16.56
C GLY A 12 -21.49 8.01 15.67
N LEU A 13 -22.10 8.94 14.93
CA LEU A 13 -23.12 8.63 13.93
C LEU A 13 -22.55 7.82 12.76
N HIS A 14 -21.40 8.25 12.22
CA HIS A 14 -20.74 7.57 11.10
C HIS A 14 -20.42 6.11 11.42
N TYR A 15 -19.82 5.85 12.59
CA TYR A 15 -19.52 4.48 13.03
C TYR A 15 -20.76 3.73 13.51
N GLY A 16 -21.76 4.42 14.07
CA GLY A 16 -23.04 3.85 14.47
C GLY A 16 -23.75 3.18 13.29
N VAL A 17 -23.87 3.87 12.16
CA VAL A 17 -24.46 3.31 10.93
C VAL A 17 -23.71 2.04 10.50
N GLY A 18 -22.37 2.06 10.51
CA GLY A 18 -21.56 0.89 10.16
C GLY A 18 -21.77 -0.30 11.10
N LEU A 19 -22.01 -0.05 12.39
CA LEU A 19 -22.29 -1.09 13.39
C LEU A 19 -23.71 -1.65 13.24
N GLU A 20 -24.71 -0.82 12.96
CA GLU A 20 -26.10 -1.24 12.72
C GLU A 20 -26.20 -2.21 11.54
N GLU A 21 -25.43 -1.98 10.48
CA GLU A 21 -25.36 -2.88 9.33
C GLU A 21 -24.72 -4.24 9.66
N LEU A 22 -23.94 -4.31 10.75
CA LEU A 22 -23.45 -5.56 11.33
C LEU A 22 -24.42 -6.15 12.35
N GLN A 23 -25.61 -5.57 12.52
CA GLN A 23 -26.60 -5.90 13.55
C GLN A 23 -26.08 -5.65 14.98
N MET A 24 -25.14 -4.72 15.13
CA MET A 24 -24.61 -4.27 16.41
C MET A 24 -25.20 -2.90 16.75
N PHE A 25 -26.35 -2.87 17.42
CA PHE A 25 -26.98 -1.61 17.81
C PHE A 25 -26.19 -0.92 18.93
N GLN A 26 -25.82 0.34 18.72
CA GLN A 26 -25.12 1.18 19.69
C GLN A 26 -25.73 2.59 19.67
N THR A 27 -26.03 3.14 20.85
CA THR A 27 -26.43 4.54 20.94
C THR A 27 -25.19 5.42 20.86
N LEU A 28 -25.37 6.70 20.52
CA LEU A 28 -24.24 7.65 20.49
C LEU A 28 -23.53 7.74 21.85
N GLU A 29 -24.30 7.72 22.94
CA GLU A 29 -23.78 7.72 24.31
C GLU A 29 -23.00 6.45 24.62
N SER A 30 -23.54 5.26 24.31
CA SER A 30 -22.83 3.99 24.56
C SER A 30 -21.57 3.89 23.71
N PHE A 31 -21.65 4.30 22.44
CA PHE A 31 -20.49 4.34 21.56
C PHE A 31 -19.43 5.28 22.10
N SER A 32 -19.77 6.47 22.59
CA SER A 32 -18.79 7.42 23.14
C SER A 32 -18.02 6.83 24.33
N ARG A 33 -18.73 6.14 25.24
CA ARG A 33 -18.17 5.59 26.49
C ARG A 33 -17.54 4.20 26.34
N CYS A 34 -17.81 3.49 25.26
CA CYS A 34 -17.32 2.12 25.12
C CYS A 34 -15.79 2.05 24.93
N ASN A 35 -15.21 0.94 25.38
CA ASN A 35 -13.83 0.59 25.07
C ASN A 35 -13.71 0.28 23.57
N LYS A 36 -13.05 1.17 22.81
CA LYS A 36 -12.90 1.05 21.35
C LYS A 36 -12.08 -0.17 20.95
N VAL A 37 -11.05 -0.53 21.72
CA VAL A 37 -10.26 -1.76 21.50
C VAL A 37 -11.14 -2.98 21.69
N GLY A 38 -11.94 -3.01 22.76
CA GLY A 38 -12.91 -4.08 23.02
C GLY A 38 -13.94 -4.20 21.90
N LEU A 39 -14.46 -3.07 21.42
CA LEU A 39 -15.41 -3.03 20.31
C LEU A 39 -14.81 -3.62 19.02
N VAL A 40 -13.60 -3.18 18.64
CA VAL A 40 -12.89 -3.73 17.47
C VAL A 40 -12.68 -5.24 17.60
N LYS A 41 -12.25 -5.71 18.78
CA LYS A 41 -12.08 -7.15 19.06
C LYS A 41 -13.39 -7.91 18.86
N THR A 42 -14.51 -7.37 19.34
CA THR A 42 -15.85 -7.97 19.14
C THR A 42 -16.25 -8.00 17.66
N ILE A 43 -16.04 -6.91 16.92
CA ILE A 43 -16.32 -6.87 15.47
C ILE A 43 -15.53 -7.96 14.74
N LEU A 44 -14.22 -8.06 14.99
CA LEU A 44 -13.37 -9.03 14.33
C LEU A 44 -13.69 -10.48 14.74
N ARG A 45 -14.07 -10.71 16.00
CA ARG A 45 -14.45 -12.05 16.47
C ARG A 45 -15.78 -12.51 15.85
N SER A 46 -16.78 -11.64 15.80
CA SER A 46 -18.14 -12.01 15.41
C SER A 46 -18.41 -11.86 13.90
N HIS A 47 -17.69 -10.97 13.23
CA HIS A 47 -18.03 -10.55 11.87
C HIS A 47 -16.84 -10.51 10.90
N SER A 48 -15.67 -11.06 11.24
CA SER A 48 -14.49 -11.06 10.34
C SER A 48 -14.72 -11.69 8.97
N HIS A 49 -15.71 -12.57 8.83
CA HIS A 49 -16.14 -13.14 7.55
C HIS A 49 -16.81 -12.12 6.61
N LYS A 50 -17.14 -10.92 7.08
CA LYS A 50 -17.72 -9.83 6.28
C LYS A 50 -16.65 -8.78 5.98
N SER A 51 -16.36 -8.53 4.70
CA SER A 51 -15.41 -7.51 4.26
C SER A 51 -15.68 -6.12 4.87
N ARG A 52 -16.97 -5.76 4.98
CA ARG A 52 -17.42 -4.51 5.60
C ARG A 52 -17.05 -4.40 7.09
N ALA A 53 -17.11 -5.50 7.84
CA ALA A 53 -16.72 -5.50 9.24
C ALA A 53 -15.21 -5.29 9.42
N VAL A 54 -14.40 -5.91 8.55
CA VAL A 54 -12.94 -5.73 8.55
C VAL A 54 -12.58 -4.30 8.18
N ARG A 55 -13.25 -3.71 7.18
CA ARG A 55 -13.08 -2.29 6.83
C ARG A 55 -13.44 -1.38 8.01
N LEU A 56 -14.58 -1.61 8.65
CA LEU A 56 -15.01 -0.83 9.82
C LEU A 56 -14.01 -0.93 10.97
N ALA A 57 -13.52 -2.15 11.27
CA ALA A 57 -12.51 -2.38 12.28
C ALA A 57 -11.21 -1.62 11.97
N ALA A 58 -10.72 -1.66 10.72
CA ALA A 58 -9.54 -0.91 10.29
C ALA A 58 -9.74 0.62 10.45
N GLN A 59 -10.89 1.15 10.05
CA GLN A 59 -11.21 2.56 10.19
C GLN A 59 -11.28 3.00 11.65
N LEU A 60 -11.90 2.21 12.53
CA LEU A 60 -11.92 2.45 13.97
C LEU A 60 -10.50 2.42 14.55
N CYS A 61 -9.67 1.45 14.16
CA CYS A 61 -8.29 1.39 14.62
C CYS A 61 -7.49 2.64 14.23
N LEU A 62 -7.58 3.09 12.98
CA LEU A 62 -6.90 4.29 12.51
C LEU A 62 -7.40 5.55 13.21
N HIS A 63 -8.72 5.69 13.39
CA HIS A 63 -9.32 6.88 13.99
C HIS A 63 -9.01 7.03 15.48
N TYR A 64 -8.98 5.91 16.22
CA TYR A 64 -8.72 5.89 17.65
C TYR A 64 -7.27 5.51 18.00
N SER A 65 -6.36 5.53 17.02
CA SER A 65 -4.94 5.22 17.21
C SER A 65 -4.67 3.88 17.90
N ILE A 66 -5.44 2.85 17.54
CA ILE A 66 -5.31 1.49 18.08
C ILE A 66 -4.29 0.75 17.21
N PHE A 67 -3.09 0.51 17.76
CA PHE A 67 -1.97 -0.11 17.04
C PHE A 67 -1.50 -1.44 17.64
N GLU A 68 -2.42 -2.22 18.21
CA GLU A 68 -2.10 -3.57 18.67
C GLU A 68 -1.72 -4.48 17.48
N VAL A 69 -0.49 -5.00 17.47
CA VAL A 69 0.04 -5.87 16.40
C VAL A 69 -0.93 -7.02 16.06
N PRO A 70 -1.49 -7.79 17.01
CA PRO A 70 -2.38 -8.90 16.67
C PRO A 70 -3.66 -8.47 15.94
N LEU A 71 -4.18 -7.27 16.24
CA LEU A 71 -5.35 -6.73 15.54
C LEU A 71 -5.00 -6.39 14.10
N TRP A 72 -3.90 -5.67 13.90
CA TRP A 72 -3.46 -5.28 12.56
C TRP A 72 -3.05 -6.48 11.71
N THR A 73 -2.37 -7.48 12.27
CA THR A 73 -2.08 -8.73 11.55
C THR A 73 -3.36 -9.42 11.07
N ASN A 74 -4.41 -9.49 11.90
CA ASN A 74 -5.69 -10.07 11.48
C ASN A 74 -6.38 -9.22 10.41
N ILE A 75 -6.50 -7.90 10.64
CA ILE A 75 -7.14 -6.96 9.72
C ILE A 75 -6.47 -7.01 8.35
N LEU A 76 -5.14 -6.86 8.29
CA LEU A 76 -4.41 -6.81 7.03
C LEU A 76 -4.49 -8.15 6.26
N LYS A 77 -4.43 -9.29 6.96
CA LYS A 77 -4.67 -10.62 6.33
C LYS A 77 -6.07 -10.70 5.72
N GLN A 78 -7.09 -10.28 6.45
CA GLN A 78 -8.46 -10.31 5.95
C GLN A 78 -8.67 -9.36 4.76
N LEU A 79 -8.08 -8.15 4.79
CA LEU A 79 -8.14 -7.22 3.67
C LEU A 79 -7.53 -7.82 2.39
N LEU A 80 -6.41 -8.55 2.51
CA LEU A 80 -5.85 -9.33 1.40
C LEU A 80 -6.79 -10.42 0.93
N THR A 81 -7.36 -11.22 1.84
CA THR A 81 -8.31 -12.30 1.51
C THR A 81 -9.53 -11.79 0.76
N PHE A 82 -10.07 -10.63 1.17
CA PHE A 82 -11.19 -9.98 0.49
C PHE A 82 -10.78 -9.19 -0.77
N GLN A 83 -9.51 -9.21 -1.15
CA GLN A 83 -8.96 -8.47 -2.30
C GLN A 83 -9.30 -6.97 -2.26
N MET A 84 -9.34 -6.38 -1.06
CA MET A 84 -9.64 -4.95 -0.87
C MET A 84 -8.39 -4.10 -1.08
N VAL A 85 -7.74 -4.25 -2.24
CA VAL A 85 -6.38 -3.74 -2.53
C VAL A 85 -6.28 -2.22 -2.38
N ASP A 86 -7.25 -1.45 -2.91
CA ASP A 86 -7.24 0.01 -2.78
C ASP A 86 -7.27 0.48 -1.32
N PHE A 87 -8.21 -0.09 -0.54
CA PHE A 87 -8.34 0.26 0.87
C PHE A 87 -7.14 -0.25 1.69
N LEU A 88 -6.59 -1.42 1.33
CA LEU A 88 -5.38 -1.94 1.94
C LEU A 88 -4.22 -0.96 1.74
N TYR A 89 -4.04 -0.42 0.53
CA TYR A 89 -3.01 0.57 0.25
C TYR A 89 -3.18 1.85 1.07
N GLU A 90 -4.40 2.39 1.17
CA GLU A 90 -4.68 3.55 2.04
C GLU A 90 -4.30 3.28 3.51
N VAL A 91 -4.70 2.12 4.03
CA VAL A 91 -4.38 1.68 5.38
C VAL A 91 -2.86 1.59 5.55
N LEU A 92 -2.18 0.90 4.63
CA LEU A 92 -0.74 0.68 4.67
C LEU A 92 0.04 1.99 4.67
N VAL A 93 -0.33 2.98 3.85
CA VAL A 93 0.27 4.34 3.88
C VAL A 93 0.10 4.99 5.25
N ARG A 94 -1.09 4.87 5.85
CA ARG A 94 -1.37 5.45 7.17
C ARG A 94 -0.65 4.76 8.31
N LEU A 95 -0.29 3.49 8.15
CA LEU A 95 0.49 2.73 9.13
C LEU A 95 1.99 2.99 9.03
N LEU A 96 2.49 3.55 7.93
CA LEU A 96 3.93 3.80 7.73
C LEU A 96 4.63 4.47 8.94
N PRO A 97 4.04 5.50 9.60
CA PRO A 97 4.67 6.15 10.75
C PRO A 97 4.75 5.27 12.02
N VAL A 98 4.05 4.14 12.07
CA VAL A 98 3.91 3.31 13.28
C VAL A 98 4.97 2.21 13.29
N SER A 99 6.18 2.56 13.71
CA SER A 99 7.36 1.67 13.72
C SER A 99 7.14 0.34 14.44
N ALA A 100 6.34 0.32 15.50
CA ALA A 100 6.04 -0.88 16.29
C ALA A 100 5.37 -2.00 15.48
N LEU A 101 4.58 -1.66 14.45
CA LEU A 101 3.93 -2.65 13.59
C LEU A 101 4.91 -3.33 12.64
N TRP A 102 5.98 -2.63 12.25
CA TRP A 102 6.94 -3.14 11.26
C TRP A 102 7.95 -4.11 11.85
N GLN A 103 8.11 -4.15 13.18
CA GLN A 103 8.99 -5.11 13.85
C GLN A 103 8.45 -6.55 13.76
N ASP A 104 7.15 -6.72 13.55
CA ASP A 104 6.53 -8.04 13.42
C ASP A 104 6.66 -8.59 11.98
N ARG A 105 7.32 -9.75 11.84
CA ARG A 105 7.54 -10.40 10.54
C ARG A 105 6.24 -10.74 9.81
N SER A 106 5.14 -10.96 10.52
CA SER A 106 3.83 -11.28 9.93
C SER A 106 3.23 -10.09 9.18
N ILE A 107 3.48 -8.86 9.64
CA ILE A 107 3.04 -7.65 8.94
C ILE A 107 3.91 -7.43 7.71
N GLY A 108 5.22 -7.67 7.83
CA GLY A 108 6.13 -7.65 6.69
C GLY A 108 5.73 -8.61 5.56
N SER A 109 5.32 -9.85 5.88
CA SER A 109 4.88 -10.80 4.86
C SER A 109 3.55 -10.41 4.19
N ILE A 110 2.62 -9.80 4.94
CA ILE A 110 1.38 -9.24 4.38
C ILE A 110 1.69 -8.08 3.42
N TRP A 111 2.62 -7.20 3.77
CA TRP A 111 3.05 -6.13 2.88
C TRP A 111 3.65 -6.68 1.58
N LYS A 112 4.52 -7.70 1.67
CA LYS A 112 5.07 -8.39 0.49
C LYS A 112 3.96 -8.94 -0.40
N ALA A 113 2.98 -9.62 0.19
CA ALA A 113 1.84 -10.15 -0.55
C ALA A 113 1.00 -9.04 -1.20
N ALA A 114 0.77 -7.91 -0.51
CA ALA A 114 0.05 -6.76 -1.04
C ALA A 114 0.76 -6.08 -2.21
N LEU A 115 2.10 -6.02 -2.17
CA LEU A 115 2.91 -5.49 -3.27
C LEU A 115 2.94 -6.43 -4.48
N LEU A 116 2.93 -7.75 -4.25
CA LEU A 116 2.96 -8.75 -5.33
C LEU A 116 1.59 -9.01 -5.94
N ALA A 117 0.49 -8.77 -5.20
CA ALA A 117 -0.86 -9.11 -5.65
C ALA A 117 -1.24 -8.52 -7.02
N PRO A 118 -0.96 -7.24 -7.36
CA PRO A 118 -1.23 -6.71 -8.70
C PRO A 118 -0.42 -7.42 -9.79
N MET A 119 0.83 -7.76 -9.51
CA MET A 119 1.71 -8.40 -10.50
C MET A 119 1.35 -9.85 -10.76
N LEU A 120 0.79 -10.54 -9.75
CA LEU A 120 0.35 -11.93 -9.88
C LEU A 120 -1.04 -12.05 -10.51
N SER A 121 -1.88 -11.03 -10.37
CA SER A 121 -3.25 -11.00 -10.91
C SER A 121 -3.34 -10.37 -12.30
N ALA A 122 -2.38 -9.52 -12.67
CA ALA A 122 -2.33 -8.90 -13.98
C ALA A 122 -2.08 -9.94 -15.08
N THR A 123 -2.79 -9.76 -16.19
CA THR A 123 -2.66 -10.57 -17.41
C THR A 123 -2.08 -9.71 -18.52
N ARG A 124 -1.43 -10.34 -19.50
CA ARG A 124 -0.92 -9.64 -20.68
C ARG A 124 -1.97 -9.61 -21.79
N PRO A 125 -2.15 -8.48 -22.50
CA PRO A 125 -1.55 -7.16 -22.23
C PRO A 125 -2.19 -6.50 -21.00
N VAL A 126 -1.39 -5.73 -20.25
CA VAL A 126 -1.84 -5.06 -19.02
C VAL A 126 -2.88 -3.98 -19.37
N THR A 127 -4.06 -4.07 -18.77
CA THR A 127 -5.12 -3.06 -18.92
C THR A 127 -4.86 -1.81 -18.07
N GLY A 128 -5.49 -0.68 -18.39
CA GLY A 128 -5.33 0.57 -17.61
C GLY A 128 -5.49 0.39 -16.09
N PRO A 129 -6.58 -0.23 -15.59
CA PRO A 129 -6.75 -0.46 -14.15
C PRO A 129 -5.66 -1.35 -13.53
N GLN A 130 -5.24 -2.40 -14.24
CA GLN A 130 -4.15 -3.28 -13.77
C GLN A 130 -2.80 -2.54 -13.74
N LEU A 131 -2.59 -1.62 -14.68
CA LEU A 131 -1.41 -0.76 -14.70
C LEU A 131 -1.41 0.17 -13.47
N ASP A 132 -2.53 0.82 -13.16
CA ASP A 132 -2.66 1.68 -11.99
C ASP A 132 -2.34 0.92 -10.70
N ASP A 133 -2.85 -0.31 -10.56
CA ASP A 133 -2.57 -1.17 -9.40
C ASP A 133 -1.07 -1.51 -9.29
N CYS A 134 -0.42 -1.80 -10.43
CA CYS A 134 1.02 -2.03 -10.49
C CYS A 134 1.83 -0.77 -10.13
N LEU A 135 1.40 0.40 -10.58
CA LEU A 135 2.02 1.69 -10.27
C LEU A 135 1.87 2.03 -8.78
N ARG A 136 0.69 1.83 -8.20
CA ARG A 136 0.46 2.02 -6.76
C ARG A 136 1.33 1.08 -5.92
N ALA A 137 1.45 -0.19 -6.32
CA ALA A 137 2.36 -1.13 -5.68
C ALA A 137 3.82 -0.64 -5.73
N LEU A 138 4.28 -0.16 -6.89
CA LEU A 138 5.63 0.37 -7.02
C LEU A 138 5.85 1.62 -6.14
N LEU A 139 4.92 2.57 -6.14
CA LEU A 139 5.00 3.77 -5.29
C LEU A 139 5.05 3.42 -3.80
N LEU A 140 4.33 2.38 -3.39
CA LEU A 140 4.39 1.87 -2.01
C LEU A 140 5.69 1.17 -1.68
N LEU A 141 6.26 0.44 -2.64
CA LEU A 141 7.59 -0.17 -2.51
C LEU A 141 8.64 0.89 -2.16
N HIS A 142 8.61 2.06 -2.83
CA HIS A 142 9.50 3.20 -2.52
C HIS A 142 9.33 3.77 -1.10
N ARG A 143 8.19 3.54 -0.44
CA ARG A 143 7.89 4.05 0.90
C ARG A 143 8.06 3.00 2.00
N PHE A 144 8.37 1.76 1.65
CA PHE A 144 8.38 0.66 2.61
C PHE A 144 9.56 0.77 3.59
N PRO A 145 9.33 0.78 4.92
CA PRO A 145 10.38 1.02 5.92
C PRO A 145 11.43 -0.10 6.00
N LEU A 146 11.14 -1.30 5.49
CA LEU A 146 12.03 -2.46 5.53
C LEU A 146 12.39 -2.95 4.12
N ILE A 147 12.59 -2.02 3.19
CA ILE A 147 12.88 -2.34 1.78
C ILE A 147 14.12 -3.24 1.59
N GLN A 148 15.07 -3.18 2.53
CA GLN A 148 16.30 -3.99 2.47
C GLN A 148 16.03 -5.50 2.63
N ASP A 149 14.91 -5.88 3.26
CA ASP A 149 14.52 -7.28 3.47
C ASP A 149 13.69 -7.85 2.29
N LEU A 150 13.51 -7.07 1.22
CA LEU A 150 12.76 -7.45 0.03
C LEU A 150 13.66 -7.98 -1.07
N ASP A 151 13.21 -9.06 -1.73
CA ASP A 151 13.81 -9.52 -2.98
C ASP A 151 13.35 -8.63 -4.13
N LEU A 152 13.95 -7.44 -4.20
CA LEU A 152 13.68 -6.44 -5.23
C LEU A 152 14.00 -6.96 -6.64
N ALA A 153 14.90 -7.95 -6.77
CA ALA A 153 15.21 -8.57 -8.05
C ALA A 153 14.03 -9.43 -8.56
N ALA A 154 13.33 -10.14 -7.67
CA ALA A 154 12.09 -10.84 -8.00
C ALA A 154 11.00 -9.86 -8.46
N PHE A 155 10.81 -8.73 -7.78
CA PHE A 155 9.87 -7.68 -8.21
C PHE A 155 10.22 -7.13 -9.61
N CYS A 156 11.50 -6.86 -9.89
CA CYS A 156 11.94 -6.46 -11.22
C CYS A 156 11.58 -7.50 -12.29
N LYS A 157 11.79 -8.78 -11.99
CA LYS A 157 11.43 -9.88 -12.88
C LYS A 157 9.92 -9.92 -13.14
N CYS A 158 9.08 -9.71 -12.13
CA CYS A 158 7.64 -9.64 -12.28
C CYS A 158 7.21 -8.48 -13.21
N PHE A 159 7.80 -7.29 -13.07
CA PHE A 159 7.50 -6.17 -13.98
C PHE A 159 7.96 -6.40 -15.42
N LEU A 160 9.12 -7.03 -15.63
CA LEU A 160 9.54 -7.46 -16.97
C LEU A 160 8.61 -8.53 -17.52
N GLN A 161 8.13 -9.43 -16.67
CA GLN A 161 7.07 -10.37 -17.02
C GLN A 161 5.71 -9.69 -17.22
N LEU A 162 5.57 -8.42 -16.84
CA LEU A 162 4.49 -7.47 -17.13
C LEU A 162 4.50 -6.88 -18.54
N ASP A 163 5.62 -6.99 -19.25
CA ASP A 163 5.99 -6.04 -20.31
C ASP A 163 5.96 -4.58 -19.81
N LEU A 164 6.37 -4.36 -18.55
CA LEU A 164 6.51 -3.04 -17.91
C LEU A 164 7.99 -2.71 -17.59
N PRO A 165 8.88 -2.60 -18.60
CA PRO A 165 10.29 -2.30 -18.37
C PRO A 165 10.57 -0.97 -17.66
N VAL A 166 9.71 0.05 -17.77
CA VAL A 166 9.87 1.31 -17.01
C VAL A 166 9.71 1.08 -15.50
N CYS A 167 8.69 0.31 -15.08
CA CYS A 167 8.51 -0.08 -13.68
C CYS A 167 9.65 -0.98 -13.19
N ALA A 168 10.12 -1.92 -14.02
CA ALA A 168 11.25 -2.77 -13.69
C ALA A 168 12.53 -1.94 -13.44
N ALA A 169 12.78 -0.93 -14.28
CA ALA A 169 13.92 -0.02 -14.11
C ALA A 169 13.80 0.80 -12.82
N ALA A 170 12.62 1.36 -12.53
CA ALA A 170 12.37 2.10 -11.30
C ALA A 170 12.55 1.23 -10.05
N CYS A 171 12.05 -0.01 -10.07
CA CYS A 171 12.27 -0.98 -9.00
C CYS A 171 13.76 -1.34 -8.85
N ALA A 172 14.50 -1.48 -9.96
CA ALA A 172 15.90 -1.83 -9.91
C ALA A 172 16.76 -0.76 -9.22
N GLN A 173 16.39 0.52 -9.31
CA GLN A 173 17.09 1.61 -8.61
C GLN A 173 17.04 1.48 -7.08
N LEU A 174 16.08 0.73 -6.54
CA LEU A 174 15.95 0.47 -5.11
C LEU A 174 16.91 -0.63 -4.61
N ILE A 175 17.50 -1.42 -5.51
CA ILE A 175 18.36 -2.56 -5.15
C ILE A 175 19.65 -2.05 -4.49
N PRO A 176 19.98 -2.47 -3.26
CA PRO A 176 21.22 -2.04 -2.59
C PRO A 176 22.51 -2.60 -3.21
N SER A 177 22.46 -3.83 -3.75
CA SER A 177 23.60 -4.50 -4.39
C SER A 177 23.90 -3.91 -5.78
N PRO A 178 25.12 -3.39 -6.04
CA PRO A 178 25.45 -2.76 -7.33
C PRO A 178 25.46 -3.76 -8.49
N ASP A 179 25.92 -4.99 -8.27
CA ASP A 179 25.98 -6.02 -9.33
C ASP A 179 24.58 -6.47 -9.74
N THR A 180 23.71 -6.72 -8.75
CA THR A 180 22.33 -7.10 -9.01
C THR A 180 21.54 -5.94 -9.62
N ARG A 181 21.77 -4.72 -9.13
CA ARG A 181 21.18 -3.48 -9.66
C ARG A 181 21.51 -3.29 -11.13
N THR A 182 22.80 -3.35 -11.49
CA THR A 182 23.25 -3.16 -12.87
C THR A 182 22.73 -4.26 -13.79
N ALA A 183 22.70 -5.52 -13.33
CA ALA A 183 22.13 -6.62 -14.10
C ALA A 183 20.61 -6.44 -14.35
N CYS A 184 19.84 -6.04 -13.35
CA CYS A 184 18.39 -5.77 -13.48
C CYS A 184 18.12 -4.55 -14.36
N LEU A 185 18.86 -3.44 -14.16
CA LEU A 185 18.74 -2.23 -14.98
C LEU A 185 19.07 -2.53 -16.44
N THR A 186 20.17 -3.23 -16.71
CA THR A 186 20.57 -3.56 -18.09
C THR A 186 19.47 -4.34 -18.78
N LYS A 187 18.91 -5.37 -18.13
CA LYS A 187 17.79 -6.15 -18.69
C LYS A 187 16.55 -5.28 -18.99
N ALA A 188 16.22 -4.34 -18.11
CA ALA A 188 15.08 -3.45 -18.32
C ALA A 188 15.33 -2.46 -19.47
N LEU A 189 16.53 -1.87 -19.53
CA LEU A 189 16.88 -0.83 -20.50
C LEU A 189 17.14 -1.37 -21.91
N THR A 190 17.66 -2.59 -22.05
CA THR A 190 17.90 -3.22 -23.36
C THR A 190 16.65 -3.79 -24.00
N THR A 191 15.52 -3.80 -23.28
CA THR A 191 14.24 -4.24 -23.84
C THR A 191 13.77 -3.22 -24.87
N THR A 192 13.42 -3.67 -26.08
CA THR A 192 13.05 -2.83 -27.23
C THR A 192 11.87 -1.91 -26.96
N THR A 193 10.99 -2.27 -26.02
CA THR A 193 9.79 -1.52 -25.65
C THR A 193 10.06 -0.42 -24.63
N PHE A 194 11.23 -0.37 -23.98
CA PHE A 194 11.50 0.60 -22.91
C PHE A 194 11.37 2.05 -23.36
N GLN A 195 12.04 2.43 -24.46
CA GLN A 195 12.02 3.82 -24.94
C GLN A 195 10.63 4.23 -25.43
N GLN A 196 9.92 3.32 -26.11
CA GLN A 196 8.56 3.56 -26.60
C GLN A 196 7.59 3.78 -25.43
N GLN A 197 7.66 2.92 -24.41
CA GLN A 197 6.82 3.04 -23.22
C GLN A 197 7.15 4.30 -22.41
N LEU A 198 8.43 4.63 -22.24
CA LEU A 198 8.85 5.83 -21.52
C LEU A 198 8.32 7.11 -22.19
N GLN A 199 8.38 7.18 -23.52
CA GLN A 199 7.84 8.31 -24.26
C GLN A 199 6.31 8.42 -24.09
N GLN A 200 5.59 7.31 -24.28
CA GLN A 200 4.14 7.25 -24.09
C GLN A 200 3.73 7.70 -22.69
N TRP A 201 4.43 7.24 -21.65
CA TRP A 201 4.11 7.60 -20.27
C TRP A 201 4.46 9.04 -19.94
N THR A 202 5.50 9.60 -20.56
CA THR A 202 5.87 11.02 -20.38
C THR A 202 4.78 11.94 -20.95
N GLU A 203 4.19 11.57 -22.09
CA GLU A 203 3.06 12.30 -22.69
C GLU A 203 1.81 12.22 -21.80
N GLN A 204 1.54 11.03 -21.24
CA GLN A 204 0.39 10.76 -20.36
C GLN A 204 0.54 11.30 -18.93
N ALA A 205 1.77 11.56 -18.46
CA ALA A 205 2.04 12.05 -17.11
C ALA A 205 1.47 13.45 -16.83
N SER A 206 1.15 14.22 -17.88
CA SER A 206 0.44 15.50 -17.74
C SER A 206 -1.01 15.33 -17.25
N THR A 207 -1.61 14.16 -17.49
CA THR A 207 -2.99 13.82 -17.15
C THR A 207 -3.12 12.81 -16.01
N ASP A 208 -2.07 12.02 -15.74
CA ASP A 208 -2.08 10.95 -14.75
C ASP A 208 -1.15 11.25 -13.55
N PRO A 209 -1.70 11.45 -12.34
CA PRO A 209 -0.92 11.78 -11.15
C PRO A 209 -0.01 10.63 -10.67
N LEU A 210 -0.35 9.36 -10.95
CA LEU A 210 0.48 8.21 -10.54
C LEU A 210 1.76 8.15 -11.37
N LEU A 211 1.63 8.33 -12.68
CA LEU A 211 2.77 8.42 -13.60
C LEU A 211 3.65 9.64 -13.27
N GLN A 212 3.04 10.78 -12.97
CA GLN A 212 3.77 11.98 -12.55
C GLN A 212 4.59 11.71 -11.28
N GLN A 213 4.01 11.06 -10.27
CA GLN A 213 4.73 10.71 -9.04
C GLN A 213 5.89 9.74 -9.29
N LEU A 214 5.70 8.73 -10.14
CA LEU A 214 6.76 7.78 -10.49
C LEU A 214 7.94 8.49 -11.19
N LEU A 215 7.65 9.36 -12.16
CA LEU A 215 8.68 10.10 -12.90
C LEU A 215 9.47 11.04 -11.99
N LEU A 216 8.81 11.72 -11.04
CA LEU A 216 9.48 12.54 -10.03
C LEU A 216 10.41 11.70 -9.13
N LEU A 217 9.98 10.52 -8.71
CA LEU A 217 10.83 9.62 -7.92
C LEU A 217 12.05 9.15 -8.73
N ALA A 218 11.87 8.81 -10.01
CA ALA A 218 12.95 8.42 -10.89
C ALA A 218 13.98 9.55 -11.13
N GLN A 219 13.52 10.80 -11.25
CA GLN A 219 14.39 11.97 -11.39
C GLN A 219 15.22 12.22 -10.11
N ASN A 220 14.60 12.13 -8.93
CA ASN A 220 15.26 12.32 -7.65
C ASN A 220 16.30 11.22 -7.34
N LEU A 221 16.05 9.99 -7.79
CA LEU A 221 17.01 8.89 -7.65
C LEU A 221 18.23 9.11 -8.55
N ASN A 222 18.05 9.66 -9.76
CA ASN A 222 19.14 9.96 -10.68
C ASN A 222 20.05 11.12 -10.20
N SER A 223 19.50 12.11 -9.49
CA SER A 223 20.31 13.15 -8.85
C SER A 223 21.10 12.61 -7.65
N ASN A 224 20.51 11.70 -6.86
CA ASN A 224 21.17 11.09 -5.71
C ASN A 224 22.26 10.09 -6.10
N THR A 225 22.09 9.33 -7.19
CA THR A 225 23.15 8.44 -7.71
C THR A 225 24.30 9.22 -8.32
N ARG A 226 24.05 10.37 -8.97
CA ARG A 226 25.12 11.29 -9.42
C ARG A 226 25.85 11.98 -8.26
N GLY A 227 25.16 12.28 -7.17
CA GLY A 227 25.78 12.79 -5.94
C GLY A 227 26.64 11.76 -5.20
N ALA A 228 26.25 10.48 -5.23
CA ALA A 228 27.00 9.40 -4.58
C ALA A 228 28.27 8.97 -5.34
N VAL A 229 28.33 9.19 -6.67
CA VAL A 229 29.52 8.93 -7.49
C VAL A 229 30.52 10.10 -7.47
N ALA A 230 30.13 11.26 -6.92
CA ALA A 230 31.01 12.43 -6.81
C ALA A 230 31.78 12.52 -5.47
N VAL A 231 31.68 11.52 -4.58
CA VAL A 231 32.34 11.49 -3.25
C VAL A 231 33.16 10.23 -3.01
N THR A 232 33.59 9.54 -4.07
CA THR A 232 34.65 8.50 -4.00
C THR A 232 35.62 8.71 -5.14
#